data_AF-A0A926V0D0-F1
#
_entry.id   AF-A0A926V0D0-F1
#
_cell.length_a   1.000
_cell.length_b   1.000
_cell.length_c   1.000
_cell.angle_alpha   90.00
_cell.angle_beta   90.00
_cell.angle_gamma   90.00
#
_symmetry.space_group_name_H-M   'P 1'
#
loop_
_entity.id
_entity.type
_entity.pdbx_description
1 polymer ?
#
loop_
_entity_poly.entity_id
_entity_poly.type
_entity_poly.pdbx_seq_one_letter_code
_entity_poly.pdbx_strand_id
1 'polypeptide(L)' 'MVNEALQGMQQSQPDVLISNVGMPGQHSYALLRQVRNESDRVGMVPAIAPTAYSTEKDRKQLLEAGFQLHLSKSGSNPLA' A
#
# COMPACT_ATOMS: atom_id res chain seq x y z
N MET A 1 -7.41 -10.27 7.01
CA MET A 1 -6.32 -11.10 6.46
C MET A 1 -6.24 -10.92 4.95
N VAL A 2 -5.17 -11.38 4.28
CA VAL A 2 -4.92 -11.07 2.85
C VAL A 2 -6.09 -11.49 1.94
N ASN A 3 -6.64 -12.68 2.13
CA ASN A 3 -7.75 -13.19 1.32
C ASN A 3 -9.02 -12.33 1.41
N GLU A 4 -9.36 -11.83 2.61
CA GLU A 4 -10.55 -10.98 2.81
C GLU A 4 -10.39 -9.63 2.09
N ALA A 5 -9.18 -9.07 2.10
CA ALA A 5 -8.89 -7.82 1.39
C ALA A 5 -8.99 -8.02 -0.13
N LEU A 6 -8.43 -9.11 -0.67
CA LEU A 6 -8.50 -9.42 -2.09
C LEU A 6 -9.96 -9.64 -2.55
N GLN A 7 -10.74 -10.40 -1.78
CA GLN A 7 -12.16 -10.61 -2.06
C GLN A 7 -12.95 -9.29 -2.02
N GLY A 8 -12.67 -8.43 -1.03
CA GLY A 8 -13.27 -7.09 -0.97
C GLY A 8 -12.91 -6.22 -2.17
N MET A 9 -11.67 -6.30 -2.67
CA MET A 9 -11.24 -5.58 -3.89
C MET A 9 -11.94 -6.10 -5.15
N GLN A 10 -12.10 -7.42 -5.29
CA GLN A 10 -12.83 -8.00 -6.42
C GLN A 10 -14.31 -7.57 -6.44
N GLN A 11 -14.93 -7.45 -5.27
CA GLN A 11 -16.34 -7.03 -5.15
C GLN A 11 -16.53 -5.54 -5.37
N SER A 12 -15.65 -4.71 -4.80
CA SER A 12 -15.79 -3.25 -4.82
C SER A 12 -15.11 -2.56 -6.01
N GLN A 13 -14.17 -3.23 -6.68
CA GLN A 13 -13.35 -2.71 -7.78
C GLN A 13 -12.84 -1.28 -7.51
N PRO A 14 -12.08 -1.08 -6.43
CA PRO A 14 -11.68 0.26 -6.01
C PRO A 14 -10.74 0.90 -7.04
N ASP A 15 -10.78 2.24 -7.12
CA ASP A 15 -9.86 2.99 -7.97
C ASP A 15 -8.46 3.14 -7.36
N VAL A 16 -8.34 3.04 -6.03
CA VAL A 16 -7.07 3.16 -5.29
C VAL A 16 -7.08 2.25 -4.07
N LEU A 17 -5.95 1.55 -3.85
CA LEU A 17 -5.69 0.78 -2.63
C LEU A 17 -4.88 1.64 -1.66
N ILE A 18 -5.39 1.85 -0.44
CA ILE A 18 -4.64 2.51 0.64
C ILE A 18 -4.32 1.45 1.70
N SER A 19 -3.05 1.18 1.92
CA SER A 19 -2.61 0.16 2.87
C SER A 19 -1.48 0.68 3.75
N ASN A 20 -1.72 0.76 5.05
CA ASN A 20 -0.72 1.24 6.01
C ASN A 20 0.49 0.30 6.01
N VAL A 21 1.69 0.87 5.96
CA VAL A 21 2.94 0.11 6.00
C VAL A 21 3.68 0.50 7.26
N GLY A 22 3.77 -0.44 8.20
CA GLY A 22 4.72 -0.30 9.30
C GLY A 22 4.34 -0.79 10.67
N MET A 23 3.24 -1.54 10.81
CA MET A 23 2.97 -2.20 12.07
C MET A 23 3.73 -3.53 12.14
N PRO A 24 4.33 -3.88 13.29
CA PRO A 24 4.84 -5.23 13.52
C PRO A 24 3.75 -6.26 13.19
N GLY A 25 4.05 -7.20 12.29
CA GLY A 25 3.10 -8.22 11.84
C GLY A 25 2.17 -7.81 10.69
N GLN A 26 2.30 -6.59 10.12
CA GLN A 26 1.49 -6.20 8.96
C GLN A 26 1.93 -6.90 7.68
N HIS A 27 0.97 -7.58 7.05
CA HIS A 27 1.12 -8.28 5.78
C HIS A 27 0.97 -7.37 4.55
N SER A 28 1.09 -6.04 4.68
CA SER A 28 0.79 -5.07 3.61
C SER A 28 1.61 -5.34 2.34
N TYR A 29 2.88 -5.75 2.50
CA TYR A 29 3.72 -6.19 1.39
C TYR A 29 3.27 -7.51 0.77
N ALA A 30 2.77 -8.46 1.58
CA ALA A 30 2.27 -9.74 1.09
C ALA A 30 0.93 -9.58 0.36
N LEU A 31 0.06 -8.71 0.86
CA LEU A 31 -1.17 -8.32 0.19
C LEU A 31 -0.88 -7.68 -1.17
N LEU A 32 0.02 -6.71 -1.20
CA LEU A 32 0.32 -6.02 -2.47
C LEU A 32 0.93 -6.96 -3.50
N ARG A 33 1.80 -7.89 -3.08
CA ARG A 33 2.31 -8.95 -3.97
C ARG A 33 1.20 -9.83 -4.53
N GLN A 34 0.20 -10.20 -3.73
CA GLN A 34 -0.93 -10.98 -4.24
C GLN A 34 -1.80 -10.18 -5.19
N VAL A 35 -2.13 -8.92 -4.84
CA VAL A 35 -2.87 -8.02 -5.73
C VAL A 35 -2.16 -7.92 -7.09
N ARG A 36 -0.84 -7.72 -7.12
CA ARG A 36 -0.06 -7.62 -8.38
C ARG A 36 0.02 -8.91 -9.19
N ASN A 37 -0.36 -10.06 -8.63
CA ASN A 37 -0.47 -11.32 -9.37
C ASN A 37 -1.85 -11.51 -10.04
N GLU A 38 -2.83 -10.66 -9.75
CA GLU A 38 -4.12 -10.69 -10.43
C GLU A 38 -3.98 -10.17 -11.86
N SER A 39 -4.55 -10.89 -12.82
CA SER A 39 -4.49 -10.54 -14.25
C SER A 39 -5.58 -9.54 -14.66
N ASP A 40 -6.48 -9.20 -13.75
CA ASP A 40 -7.63 -8.34 -14.00
C ASP A 40 -7.38 -6.88 -13.56
N ARG A 41 -8.44 -6.06 -13.52
CA ARG A 41 -8.35 -4.66 -13.08
C ARG A 41 -7.77 -4.53 -11.68
N VAL A 42 -8.01 -5.50 -10.78
CA VAL A 42 -7.53 -5.46 -9.39
C VAL A 42 -6.01 -5.40 -9.36
N GLY A 43 -5.32 -6.14 -10.24
CA GLY A 43 -3.87 -6.12 -10.33
C GLY A 43 -3.27 -4.78 -10.78
N MET A 44 -4.07 -3.98 -11.49
CA MET A 44 -3.68 -2.66 -11.99
C MET A 44 -4.01 -1.52 -11.01
N VAL A 45 -4.73 -1.79 -9.91
CA VAL A 45 -5.14 -0.75 -8.96
C VAL A 45 -3.91 -0.07 -8.35
N PRO A 46 -3.76 1.27 -8.49
CA PRO A 46 -2.71 2.03 -7.84
C PRO A 46 -2.75 1.84 -6.32
N ALA A 47 -1.58 1.62 -5.71
CA ALA A 47 -1.47 1.43 -4.28
C ALA A 47 -0.67 2.57 -3.61
N ILE A 48 -1.21 3.08 -2.52
CA ILE A 48 -0.62 4.14 -1.70
C ILE A 48 -0.38 3.62 -0.29
N ALA A 49 0.85 3.82 0.20
CA ALA A 49 1.20 3.55 1.59
C ALA A 49 1.24 4.87 2.39
N PRO A 50 0.27 5.13 3.28
CA PRO A 50 0.47 6.09 4.35
C PRO A 50 1.45 5.45 5.35
N THR A 51 2.56 6.11 5.67
CA THR A 51 3.47 5.62 6.70
C THR A 51 4.18 6.76 7.43
N ALA A 52 4.59 6.51 8.67
CA ALA A 52 5.46 7.41 9.43
C ALA A 52 6.94 7.25 9.02
N TYR A 53 7.25 6.21 8.24
CA TYR A 53 8.59 5.87 7.80
C TYR A 53 9.05 6.77 6.67
N SER A 54 9.93 7.70 7.00
CA SER A 54 10.37 8.76 6.09
C SER A 54 11.82 8.56 5.61
N THR A 55 12.39 7.37 5.79
CA THR A 55 13.77 7.11 5.34
C THR A 55 13.81 6.64 3.89
N GLU A 56 14.92 6.90 3.21
CA GLU A 56 15.13 6.45 1.82
C GLU A 56 15.09 4.91 1.67
N LYS A 57 15.47 4.19 2.74
CA LYS A 57 15.38 2.73 2.80
C LYS A 57 13.92 2.26 2.76
N ASP A 58 13.04 2.92 3.52
CA ASP A 58 11.62 2.60 3.57
C ASP A 58 10.95 2.89 2.23
N ARG A 59 11.30 4.02 1.60
CA ARG A 59 10.85 4.38 0.25
C ARG A 59 11.22 3.30 -0.78
N LYS A 60 12.46 2.81 -0.74
CA LYS A 60 12.92 1.75 -1.64
C LYS A 60 12.12 0.44 -1.45
N GLN A 61 11.89 0.03 -0.21
CA GLN A 61 11.12 -1.19 0.09
C GLN A 61 9.65 -1.09 -0.37
N LEU A 62 9.04 0.10 -0.24
CA LEU A 62 7.69 0.36 -0.73
C LEU A 62 7.59 0.24 -2.25
N LEU A 63 8.53 0.84 -2.98
CA LEU A 63 8.58 0.77 -4.44
C LEU A 63 8.80 -0.67 -4.93
N GLU A 64 9.74 -1.40 -4.33
CA GLU A 64 10.00 -2.81 -4.67
C GLU A 64 8.78 -3.72 -4.45
N ALA A 65 7.93 -3.40 -3.48
CA ALA A 65 6.69 -4.12 -3.24
C ALA A 65 5.55 -3.77 -4.20
N GLY A 66 5.71 -2.72 -5.01
CA GLY A 66 4.75 -2.30 -6.02
C GLY A 66 3.80 -1.17 -5.58
N PHE A 67 4.13 -0.42 -4.52
CA PHE A 67 3.43 0.84 -4.20
C PHE A 67 3.84 1.92 -5.20
N GLN A 68 2.87 2.71 -5.67
CA GLN A 68 3.13 3.80 -6.62
C GLN A 68 3.47 5.11 -5.89
N LEU A 69 2.92 5.32 -4.69
CA LEU A 69 3.10 6.55 -3.93
C LEU A 69 3.27 6.26 -2.43
N HIS A 70 4.10 7.08 -1.80
CA HIS A 70 4.38 7.09 -0.37
C HIS A 70 3.92 8.43 0.21
N LEU A 71 3.02 8.39 1.20
CA LEU A 71 2.54 9.59 1.90
C LEU A 71 3.03 9.56 3.34
N SER A 72 3.91 10.50 3.70
CA SER A 72 4.36 10.64 5.09
C SER A 72 3.18 11.08 5.95
N LYS A 73 2.92 10.32 7.01
CA LYS A 73 1.87 10.64 7.99
C LYS A 73 2.30 11.73 8.98
N SER A 74 3.58 12.15 8.96
CA SER A 74 4.09 13.22 9.81
C SER A 74 3.48 14.57 9.42
N GLY A 75 2.52 15.03 10.22
CA GLY A 75 2.14 16.43 10.27
C GLY A 75 3.21 17.22 11.01
N SER A 76 4.16 17.80 10.27
CA SER A 76 4.75 19.08 10.67
C SER A 76 4.35 20.08 9.60
N ASN A 77 3.38 20.92 9.94
CA ASN A 77 3.06 22.11 9.17
C ASN A 77 4.36 22.88 8.90
N PRO A 78 4.75 23.18 7.65
CA PRO A 78 5.92 24.03 7.38
C PRO A 78 5.68 25.50 7.72
N LEU A 79 4.50 25.86 8.26
CA LEU A 79 4.11 27.22 8.67
C LEU A 79 3.53 27.28 10.11
N ALA A 80 4.04 26.48 11.06
CA ALA A 80 3.74 26.67 12.49
C ALA A 80 4.92 27.30 13.22
#